data_AF-W4N8R4-F1
#
_entry.id   AF-W4N8R4-F1
#
_cell.length_a   1.000
_cell.length_b   1.000
_cell.length_c   1.000
_cell.angle_alpha   90.00
_cell.angle_beta   90.00
_cell.angle_gamma   90.00
#
_symmetry.space_group_name_H-M   'P 1'
#
loop_
_entity.id
_entity.type
_entity.pdbx_description
1 polymer ?
#
loop_
_entity_poly.entity_id
_entity_poly.type
_entity_poly.pdbx_seq_one_letter_code
_entity_poly.pdbx_strand_id
1 'polypeptide(L)'
;MQRNYLPRVPCVTTKNGIRAVKPELLPQIITKALDVSQSTLKDYQVESYADLVGMFLQLEEEYGLQPSEDGMGLSIDPKSKHSPKLAYAFRGWGLKNAPYTSGVVARCI
;
A
#
# COMPACT_ATOMS: atom_id res chain seq x y z
N MET A 1 1.31 24.46 0.40
CA MET A 1 2.11 23.41 -0.27
C MET A 1 2.88 22.65 0.80
N GLN A 2 2.38 21.48 1.24
CA GLN A 2 3.11 20.65 2.19
C GLN A 2 4.30 20.04 1.45
N ARG A 3 5.52 20.44 1.84
CA ARG A 3 6.74 19.77 1.39
C ARG A 3 6.69 18.35 1.95
N ASN A 4 6.54 17.35 1.07
CA ASN A 4 6.69 15.93 1.40
C ASN A 4 8.15 15.68 1.82
N TYR A 5 8.47 15.99 3.07
CA TYR A 5 9.74 15.61 3.67
C TYR A 5 9.68 14.11 3.93
N LEU A 6 10.36 13.33 3.09
CA LEU A 6 10.62 11.93 3.39
C LEU A 6 11.21 11.81 4.81
N PRO A 7 10.77 10.82 5.59
CA PRO A 7 11.33 10.59 6.92
C PRO A 7 12.84 10.35 6.81
N ARG A 8 13.63 11.12 7.57
CA ARG A 8 15.07 10.90 7.73
C ARG A 8 15.28 9.74 8.70
N VAL A 9 16.04 8.73 8.29
CA VAL A 9 16.18 7.47 9.04
C VAL A 9 17.64 7.01 9.15
N PRO A 10 18.04 6.36 10.26
CA PRO A 10 19.38 5.82 10.42
C PRO A 10 19.64 4.69 9.41
N CYS A 11 20.78 4.77 8.71
CA CYS A 11 21.19 3.76 7.73
C CYS A 11 22.34 2.89 8.25
N VAL A 12 22.41 1.65 7.76
CA VAL A 12 23.54 0.74 7.88
C VAL A 12 24.30 0.67 6.56
N THR A 13 25.61 0.55 6.63
CA THR A 13 26.44 0.27 5.46
C THR A 13 26.40 -1.23 5.20
N THR A 14 25.88 -1.61 4.04
CA THR A 14 25.94 -2.99 3.57
C THR A 14 27.38 -3.41 3.27
N LYS A 15 27.65 -4.71 3.13
CA LYS A 15 28.99 -5.23 2.77
C LYS A 15 29.55 -4.63 1.47
N ASN A 16 28.67 -4.11 0.61
CA ASN A 16 29.02 -3.50 -0.68
C ASN A 16 29.17 -1.96 -0.61
N GLY A 17 29.20 -1.37 0.59
CA GLY A 17 29.35 0.08 0.78
C GLY A 17 28.07 0.89 0.54
N ILE A 18 26.96 0.26 0.16
CA ILE A 18 25.67 0.93 -0.04
C ILE A 18 25.04 1.22 1.31
N ARG A 19 24.62 2.48 1.53
CA ARG A 19 23.83 2.88 2.70
C ARG A 19 22.39 2.42 2.50
N ALA A 20 21.93 1.52 3.36
CA ALA A 20 20.56 1.01 3.35
C ALA A 20 19.88 1.30 4.68
N VAL A 21 18.57 1.46 4.66
CA VAL A 21 17.76 1.56 5.87
C VAL A 21 17.87 0.25 6.66
N LYS A 22 17.97 0.34 7.99
CA LYS A 22 17.94 -0.83 8.88
C LYS A 22 16.65 -1.64 8.68
N PRO A 23 16.71 -2.96 8.40
CA PRO A 23 15.53 -3.78 8.16
C PRO A 23 14.51 -3.74 9.30
N GLU A 24 14.98 -3.63 10.54
CA GLU A 24 14.14 -3.60 11.74
C GLU A 24 13.29 -2.31 11.83
N LEU A 25 13.66 -1.27 11.09
CA LEU A 25 12.94 0.01 11.03
C LEU A 25 11.94 0.06 9.87
N LEU A 26 11.98 -0.88 8.92
CA LEU A 26 11.10 -0.88 7.75
C LEU A 26 9.60 -0.83 8.12
N PRO A 27 9.09 -1.64 9.08
CA PRO A 27 7.68 -1.59 9.45
C PRO A 27 7.28 -0.22 9.98
N GLN A 28 8.12 0.41 10.81
CA GLN A 28 7.85 1.75 11.37
C GLN A 28 7.85 2.85 10.30
N ILE A 29 8.72 2.73 9.30
CA ILE A 29 8.82 3.69 8.20
C ILE A 29 7.61 3.56 7.29
N ILE A 30 7.25 2.32 6.93
CA ILE A 30 6.09 2.04 6.08
C ILE A 30 4.81 2.49 6.77
N THR A 31 4.60 2.19 8.06
CA THR A 31 3.38 2.64 8.77
C THR A 31 3.26 4.15 8.87
N LYS A 32 4.36 4.84 9.21
CA LYS A 32 4.37 6.30 9.33
C LYS A 32 4.10 6.98 7.99
N ALA A 33 4.65 6.43 6.91
CA ALA A 33 4.49 7.00 5.57
C ALA A 33 3.13 6.66 4.95
N LEU A 34 2.63 5.44 5.16
CA LEU A 34 1.29 5.04 4.76
C LEU A 34 0.21 5.55 5.72
N ASP A 35 0.55 6.24 6.82
CA ASP A 35 -0.37 6.70 7.87
C ASP A 35 -1.41 5.61 8.23
N VAL A 36 -0.89 4.45 8.60
CA VAL A 36 -1.63 3.26 9.05
C VAL A 36 -0.98 2.71 10.31
N SER A 37 -1.70 1.88 11.07
CA SER A 37 -1.13 1.23 12.24
C SER A 37 -0.22 0.05 11.85
N GLN A 38 0.69 -0.37 12.74
CA GLN A 38 1.53 -1.56 12.49
C GLN A 38 0.72 -2.83 12.35
N SER A 39 -0.43 -2.91 13.02
CA SER A 39 -1.36 -4.03 12.86
C SER A 39 -2.01 -4.07 11.47
N THR A 40 -2.01 -2.97 10.70
CA THR A 40 -2.47 -2.95 9.30
C THR A 40 -1.44 -3.55 8.35
N LEU A 41 -0.16 -3.60 8.74
CA LEU A 41 0.89 -4.28 7.97
C LEU A 41 0.94 -5.80 8.24
N LYS A 42 -0.05 -6.36 8.95
CA LYS A 42 -0.15 -7.81 9.09
C LYS A 42 -0.22 -8.43 7.70
N ASP A 43 0.56 -9.48 7.50
CA ASP A 43 0.46 -10.29 6.30
C ASP A 43 -0.95 -10.88 6.24
N TYR A 44 -1.70 -10.51 5.20
CA TYR A 44 -2.90 -11.23 4.83
C TYR A 44 -2.44 -12.57 4.25
N GLN A 45 -2.68 -13.66 4.97
CA GLN A 45 -2.34 -15.02 4.53
C GLN A 45 -3.29 -15.44 3.41
N VAL A 46 -2.95 -15.08 2.18
CA VAL A 46 -3.56 -15.61 0.97
C VAL A 46 -2.66 -16.77 0.50
N GLU A 47 -3.05 -18.00 0.83
CA GLU A 47 -2.23 -19.19 0.57
C GLU A 47 -2.55 -19.84 -0.79
N SER A 48 -3.76 -19.61 -1.31
CA SER A 48 -4.24 -20.18 -2.56
C SER A 48 -4.97 -19.16 -3.44
N TYR A 49 -5.12 -19.53 -4.73
CA TYR A 49 -5.98 -18.80 -5.66
C TYR A 49 -7.42 -18.68 -5.14
N ALA A 50 -7.93 -19.73 -4.49
CA ALA A 50 -9.27 -19.73 -3.93
C ALA A 50 -9.41 -18.70 -2.79
N ASP A 51 -8.39 -18.52 -1.95
CA ASP A 51 -8.40 -17.52 -0.89
C ASP A 51 -8.41 -16.10 -1.47
N LEU A 52 -7.62 -15.87 -2.53
CA LEU A 52 -7.58 -14.57 -3.21
C LEU A 52 -8.94 -14.22 -3.83
N VAL A 53 -9.56 -15.18 -4.51
CA VAL A 53 -10.90 -15.02 -5.09
C VAL A 53 -11.94 -14.79 -3.99
N GLY A 54 -11.87 -15.54 -2.89
CA GLY A 54 -12.76 -15.35 -1.74
C GLY A 54 -12.67 -13.94 -1.16
N MET A 55 -11.46 -13.40 -1.03
CA MET A 55 -11.24 -12.02 -0.60
C MET A 55 -11.83 -11.00 -1.59
N PHE A 56 -11.65 -11.20 -2.90
CA PHE A 56 -12.23 -10.30 -3.90
C PHE A 56 -13.76 -10.31 -3.89
N LEU A 57 -14.39 -11.48 -3.73
CA LEU A 57 -15.86 -11.58 -3.65
C LEU A 57 -16.42 -10.84 -2.42
N GLN A 58 -15.73 -10.90 -1.28
CA GLN A 58 -16.13 -10.10 -0.10
C GLN A 58 -16.08 -8.60 -0.39
N LEU A 59 -15.05 -8.13 -1.10
CA LEU A 59 -14.91 -6.73 -1.48
C LEU A 59 -15.90 -6.33 -2.58
N GLU A 60 -16.29 -7.25 -3.46
CA GLU A 60 -17.36 -7.06 -4.44
C GLU A 60 -18.70 -6.81 -3.74
N GLU A 61 -19.09 -7.72 -2.84
CA GLU A 61 -20.36 -7.63 -2.13
C GLU A 61 -20.43 -6.42 -1.19
N GLU A 62 -19.38 -6.16 -0.41
CA GLU A 62 -19.41 -5.12 0.62
C GLU A 62 -19.08 -3.72 0.07
N TYR A 63 -18.21 -3.63 -0.96
CA TYR A 63 -17.64 -2.35 -1.41
C TYR A 63 -17.82 -2.06 -2.91
N GLY A 64 -18.34 -3.01 -3.69
CA GLY A 64 -18.49 -2.87 -5.14
C GLY A 64 -17.17 -2.96 -5.91
N LEU A 65 -16.18 -3.69 -5.38
CA LEU A 65 -14.97 -4.01 -6.14
C LEU A 65 -15.29 -5.03 -7.24
N GLN A 66 -14.86 -4.82 -8.47
CA GLN A 66 -15.11 -5.76 -9.56
C GLN A 66 -13.87 -5.86 -10.46
N PRO A 67 -13.67 -6.93 -11.24
CA PRO A 67 -12.62 -6.95 -12.26
C PRO A 67 -12.80 -5.81 -13.27
N SER A 68 -11.71 -5.31 -13.84
CA SER A 68 -11.77 -4.41 -14.99
C SER A 68 -12.23 -5.15 -16.26
N GLU A 69 -12.73 -4.41 -17.25
CA GLU A 69 -13.23 -5.00 -18.51
C GLU A 69 -12.17 -5.82 -19.26
N ASP A 70 -10.89 -5.46 -19.14
CA ASP A 70 -9.75 -6.18 -19.74
C ASP A 70 -9.26 -7.36 -18.90
N GLY A 71 -9.82 -7.58 -17.70
CA GLY A 71 -9.42 -8.64 -16.78
C GLY A 71 -8.03 -8.46 -16.15
N MET A 72 -7.35 -7.34 -16.40
CA MET A 72 -5.97 -7.09 -15.95
C MET A 72 -5.88 -6.21 -14.70
N GLY A 73 -7.01 -5.77 -14.17
CA GLY A 73 -7.08 -4.84 -13.05
C GLY A 73 -8.39 -4.91 -12.28
N LEU A 74 -8.56 -3.91 -11.42
CA LEU A 74 -9.73 -3.74 -10.56
C LEU A 74 -10.45 -2.46 -10.95
N SER A 75 -11.78 -2.50 -10.94
CA SER A 75 -12.65 -1.35 -11.10
C SER A 75 -13.65 -1.27 -9.94
N ILE A 76 -14.38 -0.16 -9.85
CA ILE A 76 -15.38 0.08 -8.82
C ILE A 76 -16.73 0.18 -9.51
N ASP A 77 -17.73 -0.59 -9.07
CA ASP A 77 -19.13 -0.40 -9.46
C ASP A 77 -19.65 0.90 -8.83
N PRO A 78 -19.92 1.96 -9.61
CA PRO A 78 -20.40 3.23 -9.07
C PRO A 78 -21.80 3.13 -8.46
N LYS A 79 -22.53 2.04 -8.69
CA LYS A 79 -23.88 1.82 -8.15
C LYS A 79 -23.86 1.19 -6.76
N SER A 80 -22.75 0.59 -6.34
CA SER A 80 -22.63 0.02 -4.99
C SER A 80 -22.69 1.11 -3.93
N LYS A 81 -23.43 0.83 -2.85
CA LYS A 81 -23.66 1.75 -1.72
C LYS A 81 -22.36 2.25 -1.09
N HIS A 82 -21.34 1.40 -1.06
CA HIS A 82 -20.05 1.70 -0.42
C HIS A 82 -18.94 2.06 -1.43
N SER A 83 -19.27 2.16 -2.71
CA SER A 83 -18.35 2.56 -3.77
C SER A 83 -17.62 3.89 -3.52
N PRO A 84 -18.23 4.94 -2.91
CA PRO A 84 -17.50 6.18 -2.65
C PRO A 84 -16.39 6.00 -1.59
N LYS A 85 -16.61 5.10 -0.62
CA LYS A 85 -15.61 4.78 0.42
C LYS A 85 -14.43 4.03 -0.19
N LEU A 86 -14.69 3.07 -1.07
CA LEU A 86 -13.64 2.34 -1.79
C LEU A 86 -12.85 3.27 -2.73
N ALA A 87 -13.53 4.15 -3.47
CA ALA A 87 -12.88 5.13 -4.33
C ALA A 87 -11.97 6.09 -3.55
N TYR A 88 -12.41 6.54 -2.37
CA TYR A 88 -11.58 7.36 -1.49
C TYR A 88 -10.36 6.59 -0.98
N ALA A 89 -10.52 5.32 -0.62
CA ALA A 89 -9.42 4.46 -0.18
C ALA A 89 -8.37 4.26 -1.29
N PHE A 90 -8.79 3.95 -2.52
CA PHE A 90 -7.87 3.84 -3.67
C PHE A 90 -7.15 5.15 -3.97
N ARG A 91 -7.82 6.30 -3.85
CA ARG A 91 -7.17 7.60 -4.01
C ARG A 91 -6.10 7.82 -2.94
N GLY A 92 -6.43 7.55 -1.69
CA GLY A 92 -5.48 7.64 -0.57
C GLY A 92 -4.29 6.70 -0.76
N TRP A 93 -4.54 5.47 -1.19
CA TRP A 93 -3.52 4.47 -1.49
C TRP A 93 -2.58 4.93 -2.61
N GLY A 94 -3.13 5.39 -3.74
CA GLY A 94 -2.33 5.90 -4.86
C GLY A 94 -1.46 7.11 -4.48
N LEU A 95 -2.01 8.06 -3.72
CA LEU A 95 -1.25 9.21 -3.22
C LEU A 95 -0.11 8.80 -2.28
N LYS A 96 -0.35 7.82 -1.40
CA LYS A 96 0.66 7.29 -0.47
C LYS A 96 1.72 6.46 -1.18
N ASN A 97 1.36 5.73 -2.25
CA ASN A 97 2.28 4.89 -3.01
C ASN A 97 3.13 5.64 -4.05
N ALA A 98 2.72 6.82 -4.52
CA ALA A 98 3.42 7.55 -5.59
C ALA A 98 4.93 7.77 -5.35
N PRO A 99 5.42 8.08 -4.13
CA PRO A 99 6.86 8.15 -3.86
C PRO A 99 7.60 6.81 -4.04
N TYR A 100 6.94 5.68 -3.75
CA TYR A 100 7.53 4.35 -3.77
C TYR A 100 7.73 3.83 -5.19
N THR A 101 6.74 4.02 -6.06
CA THR A 101 6.86 3.63 -7.48
C THR A 101 7.90 4.48 -8.21
N SER A 102 8.19 5.69 -7.71
CA SER A 102 9.28 6.55 -8.19
C SER A 102 10.68 6.19 -7.64
N GLY A 103 10.78 5.18 -6.74
CA GLY A 103 12.05 4.74 -6.13
C GLY A 103 12.52 5.59 -4.94
N VAL A 104 11.67 6.46 -4.39
CA VAL A 104 12.05 7.46 -3.38
C VAL A 104 11.28 7.19 -2.08
N VAL A 105 11.78 6.22 -1.29
CA VAL A 105 11.08 5.71 -0.10
C VAL A 105 11.54 6.37 1.21
N ALA A 106 12.82 6.74 1.29
CA ALA A 106 13.43 7.48 2.39
C ALA A 106 14.79 8.03 1.94
N ARG A 107 15.32 9.06 2.60
CA ARG A 107 16.70 9.52 2.40
C ARG A 107 17.56 9.14 3.59
N CYS A 108 18.69 8.49 3.33
CA CYS A 108 19.75 8.31 4.32
C CYS A 108 20.33 9.67 4.72
N ILE A 109 20.43 9.91 6.03
CA ILE A 109 21.21 10.98 6.64
C ILE A 109 22.54 10.43 7.09
#